data_AF-A0A848P946-F1
#
_entry.id   AF-A0A848P946-F1
#
_cell.length_a   1.000
_cell.length_b   1.000
_cell.length_c   1.000
_cell.angle_alpha   90.00
_cell.angle_beta   90.00
_cell.angle_gamma   90.00
#
_symmetry.space_group_name_H-M   'P 1'
#
loop_
_entity.id
_entity.type
_entity.pdbx_description
1 polymer ?
#
loop_
_entity_poly.entity_id
_entity_poly.type
_entity_poly.pdbx_seq_one_letter_code
_entity_poly.pdbx_strand_id
1 'polypeptide(L)'
;MIQALLRMLRPRPAVAESSIELPPTDIALPNGRLTRPPSSHVLMLDIDGVLHPAQSGTLLYLPLLEAWLRKHTVIDVVISSNWKDSHFFDDLAELFSVDVRERVIGTTPTIEDADREQEILALVARYDIQRWVALDDKPEGFPTTADRHLIATDYFDGLTPEHLARAARALGL
;
A
#
# COMPACT_ATOMS: atom_id res chain seq x y z
N MET A 1 -76.07 -10.02 26.01
CA MET A 1 -74.82 -10.54 26.61
C MET A 1 -73.71 -9.56 26.28
N ILE A 2 -73.28 -8.78 27.29
CA ILE A 2 -71.96 -8.91 27.94
C ILE A 2 -70.87 -8.39 26.99
N GLN A 3 -70.49 -7.11 27.08
CA GLN A 3 -69.45 -6.56 27.98
C GLN A 3 -68.02 -6.95 27.57
N ALA A 4 -67.11 -5.99 27.84
CA ALA A 4 -65.66 -6.01 27.70
C ALA A 4 -65.16 -5.57 26.30
N LEU A 5 -64.18 -4.68 26.14
CA LEU A 5 -63.24 -4.09 27.09
C LEU A 5 -62.65 -2.83 26.42
N LEU A 6 -62.84 -1.68 27.07
CA LEU A 6 -61.78 -0.71 27.41
C LEU A 6 -60.82 -0.15 26.33
N ARG A 7 -60.91 1.19 26.28
CA ARG A 7 -59.81 2.16 26.53
C ARG A 7 -58.64 2.23 25.55
N MET A 8 -58.47 3.47 25.10
CA MET A 8 -57.22 4.16 24.85
C MET A 8 -56.52 3.83 23.52
N LEU A 9 -57.04 4.44 22.47
CA LEU A 9 -56.18 5.15 21.52
C LEU A 9 -55.36 6.19 22.29
N ARG A 10 -54.16 5.83 22.71
CA ARG A 10 -53.09 6.80 22.95
C ARG A 10 -51.99 6.50 21.95
N PRO A 11 -51.60 7.45 21.09
CA PRO A 11 -50.42 7.28 20.27
C PRO A 11 -49.21 7.08 21.19
N ARG A 12 -48.38 6.07 20.86
CA ARG A 12 -47.07 5.89 21.47
C ARG A 12 -46.29 7.21 21.29
N PRO A 13 -45.67 7.79 22.33
CA PRO A 13 -44.69 8.84 22.08
C PRO A 13 -43.58 8.22 21.24
N ALA A 14 -43.27 8.84 20.11
CA ALA A 14 -42.07 8.53 19.36
C ALA A 14 -40.89 8.77 20.32
N VAL A 15 -40.19 7.69 20.67
CA VAL A 15 -38.89 7.83 21.31
C VAL A 15 -38.00 8.43 20.24
N ALA A 16 -37.59 9.68 20.43
CA ALA A 16 -36.55 10.26 19.60
C ALA A 16 -35.30 9.40 19.81
N GLU A 17 -34.96 8.58 18.81
CA GLU A 17 -33.65 7.97 18.74
C GLU A 17 -32.66 9.14 18.65
N SER A 18 -31.97 9.41 19.76
CA SER A 18 -30.83 10.30 19.73
C SER A 18 -29.77 9.61 18.89
N SER A 19 -29.68 9.97 17.61
CA SER A 19 -28.55 9.60 16.76
C SER A 19 -27.29 10.05 17.47
N ILE A 20 -26.54 9.10 18.03
CA ILE A 20 -25.20 9.36 18.52
C ILE A 20 -24.38 9.64 17.27
N GLU A 21 -24.14 10.91 16.98
CA GLU A 21 -23.22 11.34 15.94
C GLU A 21 -21.83 10.94 16.40
N LEU A 22 -21.33 9.81 15.89
CA LEU A 22 -19.95 9.42 16.10
C LEU A 22 -19.07 10.53 15.51
N PRO A 23 -18.07 11.03 16.24
CA PRO A 23 -17.19 12.06 15.71
C PRO A 23 -16.54 11.54 14.41
N PRO A 24 -16.38 12.39 13.37
CA PRO A 24 -15.66 12.01 12.18
C PRO A 24 -14.28 11.51 12.61
N THR A 25 -14.03 10.22 12.38
CA THR A 25 -12.77 9.59 12.75
C THR A 25 -11.78 9.80 11.62
N ASP A 26 -11.54 11.06 11.24
CA ASP A 26 -10.44 11.41 10.33
C ASP A 26 -9.13 11.38 11.13
N ILE A 27 -8.78 10.19 11.61
CA ILE A 27 -7.41 9.93 12.05
C ILE A 27 -6.58 9.92 10.78
N ALA A 28 -5.79 10.98 10.57
CA ALA A 28 -4.85 11.05 9.47
C ALA A 28 -3.98 9.78 9.48
N LEU A 29 -3.93 9.07 8.35
CA LEU A 29 -3.11 7.88 8.22
C LEU A 29 -1.64 8.25 8.50
N PRO A 30 -0.90 7.48 9.31
CA PRO A 30 0.49 7.75 9.66
C PRO A 30 1.47 7.50 8.50
N ASN A 31 0.98 7.52 7.26
CA ASN A 31 1.68 7.13 6.05
C ASN A 31 2.48 8.31 5.49
N GLY A 32 3.17 8.08 4.37
CA GLY A 32 3.94 9.11 3.68
C GLY A 32 5.30 9.42 4.28
N ARG A 33 5.82 8.51 5.11
CA ARG A 33 7.13 8.63 5.73
C ARG A 33 7.78 7.27 5.92
N LEU A 34 9.08 7.29 6.14
CA LEU A 34 9.85 6.13 6.57
C LEU A 34 9.91 6.08 8.10
N THR A 35 9.92 4.88 8.67
CA THR A 35 10.10 4.62 10.11
C THR A 35 11.56 4.72 10.54
N ARG A 36 12.48 4.53 9.59
CA ARG A 36 13.93 4.73 9.73
C ARG A 36 14.55 5.15 8.39
N PRO A 37 15.78 5.70 8.38
CA PRO A 37 16.52 5.87 7.15
C PRO A 37 16.66 4.54 6.38
N PRO A 38 16.58 4.57 5.04
CA PRO A 38 16.85 3.40 4.23
C PRO A 38 18.33 3.04 4.32
N SER A 39 18.62 1.76 4.09
CA SER A 39 19.97 1.25 3.97
C SER A 39 20.55 1.60 2.58
N SER A 40 21.14 0.64 1.88
CA SER A 40 21.89 0.89 0.64
C SER A 40 21.06 0.75 -0.63
N HIS A 41 20.03 -0.10 -0.63
CA HIS A 41 19.20 -0.40 -1.81
C HIS A 41 17.73 -0.36 -1.40
N VAL A 42 16.89 0.25 -2.23
CA VAL A 42 15.46 0.39 -1.96
C VAL A 42 14.62 -0.16 -3.10
N LEU A 43 13.66 -1.00 -2.75
CA LEU A 43 12.58 -1.40 -3.64
C LEU A 43 11.35 -0.52 -3.36
N MET A 44 10.90 0.23 -4.37
CA MET A 44 9.59 0.87 -4.38
C MET A 44 8.57 -0.15 -4.90
N LEU A 45 7.55 -0.47 -4.12
CA LEU A 45 6.68 -1.61 -4.37
C LEU A 45 5.21 -1.19 -4.54
N ASP A 46 4.65 -1.41 -5.72
CA ASP A 46 3.20 -1.49 -5.90
C ASP A 46 2.67 -2.90 -5.52
N ILE A 47 1.34 -3.01 -5.36
CA ILE A 47 0.63 -4.22 -4.94
C ILE A 47 -0.27 -4.72 -6.07
N ASP A 48 -1.25 -3.92 -6.49
CA ASP A 48 -2.15 -4.28 -7.60
C ASP A 48 -1.35 -4.43 -8.90
N GLY A 49 -1.61 -5.48 -9.69
CA GLY A 49 -0.83 -5.75 -10.90
C GLY A 49 0.64 -6.16 -10.67
N VAL A 50 1.10 -6.24 -9.41
CA VAL A 50 2.46 -6.69 -9.05
C VAL A 50 2.41 -7.94 -8.16
N LEU A 51 1.89 -7.81 -6.94
CA LEU A 51 1.79 -8.91 -5.99
C LEU A 51 0.60 -9.83 -6.25
N HIS A 52 -0.30 -9.42 -7.15
CA HIS A 52 -1.36 -10.23 -7.67
C HIS A 52 -1.89 -9.70 -9.02
N PRO A 53 -2.55 -10.56 -9.82
CA PRO A 53 -3.28 -10.13 -11.00
C PRO A 53 -4.40 -9.14 -10.64
N ALA A 54 -4.50 -8.08 -11.42
CA ALA A 54 -5.49 -7.03 -11.33
C ALA A 54 -5.69 -6.55 -9.87
N GLN A 55 -6.94 -6.55 -9.40
CA GLN A 55 -7.35 -6.22 -8.03
C GLN A 55 -7.89 -7.45 -7.28
N SER A 56 -7.32 -8.64 -7.51
CA SER A 56 -7.80 -9.87 -6.89
C SER A 56 -7.61 -9.93 -5.37
N GLY A 57 -6.78 -9.06 -4.79
CA GLY A 57 -6.58 -8.87 -3.35
C GLY A 57 -5.82 -9.99 -2.63
N THR A 58 -5.75 -11.18 -3.21
CA THR A 58 -4.91 -12.28 -2.69
C THR A 58 -3.49 -12.08 -3.18
N LEU A 59 -2.53 -11.83 -2.29
CA LEU A 59 -1.12 -11.56 -2.62
C LEU A 59 -0.35 -12.83 -3.10
N LEU A 60 -0.78 -13.41 -4.22
CA LEU A 60 -0.27 -14.68 -4.76
C LEU A 60 1.24 -14.68 -4.99
N TYR A 61 1.82 -13.53 -5.32
CA TYR A 61 3.24 -13.39 -5.65
C TYR A 61 4.10 -12.87 -4.49
N LEU A 62 3.50 -12.60 -3.32
CA LEU A 62 4.28 -12.20 -2.15
C LEU A 62 5.32 -13.26 -1.74
N PRO A 63 5.01 -14.58 -1.70
CA PRO A 63 6.04 -15.59 -1.40
C PRO A 63 7.23 -15.57 -2.36
N LEU A 64 6.99 -15.27 -3.63
CA LEU A 64 8.05 -15.13 -4.65
C LEU A 64 8.92 -13.91 -4.36
N LEU A 65 8.31 -12.75 -4.09
CA LEU A 65 9.03 -11.54 -3.72
C LEU A 65 9.87 -11.75 -2.45
N GLU A 66 9.29 -12.32 -1.40
CA GLU A 66 9.98 -12.54 -0.14
C GLU A 66 11.17 -13.50 -0.28
N ALA A 67 11.02 -14.59 -1.06
CA ALA A 67 12.11 -15.50 -1.33
C ALA A 67 13.30 -14.79 -2.02
N TRP A 68 13.02 -13.80 -2.88
CA TRP A 68 14.05 -12.96 -3.48
C TRP A 68 14.62 -11.95 -2.49
N LEU A 69 13.80 -11.29 -1.69
CA LEU A 69 14.23 -10.36 -0.64
C LEU A 69 15.12 -11.04 0.41
N ARG A 70 14.88 -12.32 0.73
CA ARG A 70 15.72 -13.11 1.65
C ARG A 70 17.12 -13.40 1.07
N LYS A 71 17.26 -13.47 -0.26
CA LYS A 71 18.55 -13.60 -0.94
C LYS A 71 19.30 -12.27 -1.04
N HIS A 72 18.58 -11.15 -0.94
CA HIS A 72 19.12 -9.79 -1.05
C HIS A 72 18.79 -8.98 0.20
N THR A 73 19.43 -9.33 1.32
CA THR A 73 19.15 -8.75 2.65
C THR A 73 19.48 -7.25 2.76
N VAL A 74 20.21 -6.71 1.78
CA VAL A 74 20.57 -5.28 1.69
C VAL A 74 19.44 -4.39 1.17
N ILE A 75 18.34 -4.99 0.71
CA ILE A 75 17.19 -4.28 0.13
C ILE A 75 16.18 -3.98 1.23
N ASP A 76 15.91 -2.69 1.41
CA ASP A 76 14.73 -2.20 2.10
C ASP A 76 13.56 -2.01 1.13
N VAL A 77 12.34 -2.11 1.63
CA VAL A 77 11.09 -2.01 0.87
C VAL A 77 10.32 -0.78 1.33
N VAL A 78 9.88 0.03 0.36
CA VAL A 78 8.97 1.15 0.54
C VAL A 78 7.73 0.89 -0.30
N ILE A 79 6.56 0.94 0.33
CA ILE A 79 5.30 0.72 -0.39
C ILE A 79 4.94 2.01 -1.15
N SER A 80 4.88 1.92 -2.47
CA SER A 80 4.48 3.02 -3.36
C SER A 80 3.04 2.86 -3.87
N SER A 81 2.35 1.79 -3.48
CA SER A 81 0.97 1.51 -3.86
C SER A 81 -0.05 2.51 -3.30
N ASN A 82 -1.15 2.71 -4.02
CA ASN A 82 -2.33 3.47 -3.54
C ASN A 82 -3.03 2.84 -2.33
N TRP A 83 -2.68 1.60 -1.95
CA TRP A 83 -3.16 1.03 -0.69
C TRP A 83 -2.76 1.89 0.53
N LYS A 84 -1.68 2.68 0.43
CA LYS A 84 -1.29 3.68 1.43
C LYS A 84 -2.34 4.76 1.67
N ASP A 85 -3.28 4.96 0.75
CA ASP A 85 -4.29 6.01 0.85
C ASP A 85 -5.53 5.54 1.65
N SER A 86 -5.62 4.23 1.95
CA SER A 86 -6.77 3.62 2.62
C SER A 86 -6.42 2.66 3.77
N HIS A 87 -5.16 2.29 3.96
CA HIS A 87 -4.71 1.35 4.99
C HIS A 87 -3.60 1.96 5.84
N PHE A 88 -3.53 1.61 7.13
CA PHE A 88 -2.40 2.02 7.98
C PHE A 88 -1.13 1.30 7.54
N PHE A 89 0.01 1.99 7.62
CA PHE A 89 1.30 1.39 7.32
C PHE A 89 1.56 0.09 8.10
N ASP A 90 1.17 0.04 9.37
CA ASP A 90 1.37 -1.15 10.20
C ASP A 90 0.61 -2.36 9.62
N ASP A 91 -0.63 -2.18 9.16
CA ASP A 91 -1.42 -3.22 8.50
C ASP A 91 -0.76 -3.68 7.19
N LEU A 92 -0.22 -2.74 6.41
CA LEU A 92 0.48 -3.04 5.16
C LEU A 92 1.79 -3.81 5.41
N ALA A 93 2.54 -3.44 6.44
CA ALA A 93 3.74 -4.15 6.86
C ALA A 93 3.40 -5.56 7.38
N GLU A 94 2.23 -5.73 8.00
CA GLU A 94 1.76 -7.02 8.51
C GLU A 94 1.48 -8.07 7.43
N LEU A 95 1.26 -7.64 6.18
CA LEU A 95 1.15 -8.54 5.02
C LEU A 95 2.39 -9.42 4.84
N PHE A 96 3.56 -8.92 5.23
CA PHE A 96 4.85 -9.60 5.09
C PHE A 96 5.12 -10.52 6.28
N SER A 97 5.84 -11.61 5.98
CA SER A 97 6.46 -12.49 6.97
C SER A 97 7.37 -11.69 7.91
N VAL A 98 7.41 -12.11 9.18
CA VAL A 98 8.11 -11.40 10.27
C VAL A 98 9.54 -11.03 9.90
N ASP A 99 10.28 -11.91 9.23
CA ASP A 99 11.68 -11.69 8.85
C ASP A 99 11.88 -10.68 7.71
N VAL A 100 10.86 -10.47 6.87
CA VAL A 100 10.87 -9.48 5.78
C VAL A 100 10.29 -8.16 6.23
N ARG A 101 9.28 -8.19 7.12
CA ARG A 101 8.58 -7.02 7.67
C ARG A 101 9.53 -5.96 8.23
N GLU A 102 10.62 -6.37 8.90
CA GLU A 102 11.61 -5.44 9.46
C GLU A 102 12.33 -4.57 8.40
N ARG A 103 12.27 -4.98 7.13
CA ARG A 103 12.80 -4.24 5.98
C ARG A 103 11.73 -3.49 5.20
N VAL A 104 10.46 -3.66 5.53
CA VAL A 104 9.38 -2.77 5.06
C VAL A 104 9.41 -1.53 5.94
N ILE A 105 9.92 -0.42 5.39
CA ILE A 105 10.33 0.73 6.20
C ILE A 105 9.43 1.95 6.05
N GLY A 106 8.35 1.88 5.28
CA GLY A 106 7.41 2.97 5.15
C GLY A 106 6.65 2.95 3.83
N THR A 107 5.99 4.08 3.55
CA THR A 107 5.31 4.33 2.27
C THR A 107 5.83 5.61 1.63
N THR A 108 5.61 5.76 0.33
CA THR A 108 5.73 7.06 -0.34
C THR A 108 4.69 8.04 0.21
N PRO A 109 4.95 9.37 0.17
CA PRO A 109 3.94 10.39 0.47
C PRO A 109 2.82 10.37 -0.57
N THR A 110 1.63 10.80 -0.16
CA THR A 110 0.56 11.17 -1.09
C THR A 110 0.69 12.65 -1.40
N ILE A 111 0.90 12.99 -2.67
CA ILE A 111 1.09 14.37 -3.12
C ILE A 111 -0.06 14.70 -4.10
N GLU A 112 -0.76 15.79 -3.84
CA GLU A 112 -1.84 16.27 -4.71
C GLU A 112 -1.30 16.58 -6.11
N ASP A 113 -2.05 16.18 -7.15
CA ASP A 113 -1.71 16.33 -8.56
C ASP A 113 -0.35 15.74 -8.98
N ALA A 114 0.17 14.78 -8.21
CA ALA A 114 1.42 14.11 -8.51
C ALA A 114 1.22 12.70 -9.10
N ASP A 115 2.13 12.31 -9.99
CA ASP A 115 2.27 10.93 -10.42
C ASP A 115 3.08 10.07 -9.41
N ARG A 116 3.13 8.76 -9.67
CA ARG A 116 3.83 7.78 -8.84
C ARG A 116 5.32 8.10 -8.70
N GLU A 117 5.95 8.47 -9.80
CA GLU A 117 7.36 8.86 -9.85
C GLU A 117 7.63 10.08 -8.98
N GLN A 118 6.80 11.11 -9.00
CA GLN A 118 6.96 12.30 -8.18
C GLN A 118 6.86 11.99 -6.68
N GLU A 119 5.92 11.12 -6.27
CA GLU A 119 5.83 10.65 -4.89
C GLU A 119 7.12 9.91 -4.46
N ILE A 120 7.62 9.02 -5.32
CA ILE A 120 8.87 8.29 -5.10
C ILE A 120 10.06 9.24 -5.03
N LEU A 121 10.19 10.17 -5.98
CA LEU A 121 11.30 11.11 -6.09
C LEU A 121 11.35 12.08 -4.91
N ALA A 122 10.20 12.49 -4.37
CA ALA A 122 10.15 13.29 -3.14
C ALA A 122 10.83 12.56 -1.97
N LEU A 123 10.62 11.24 -1.87
CA LEU A 123 11.24 10.40 -0.84
C LEU A 123 12.72 10.13 -1.14
N VAL A 124 13.07 9.86 -2.40
CA VAL A 124 14.46 9.69 -2.87
C VAL A 124 15.29 10.93 -2.54
N ALA A 125 14.80 12.13 -2.86
CA ALA A 125 15.48 13.38 -2.57
C ALA A 125 15.61 13.64 -1.06
N ARG A 126 14.57 13.33 -0.30
CA ARG A 126 14.55 13.55 1.16
C ARG A 126 15.57 12.70 1.92
N TYR A 127 15.79 11.46 1.48
CA TYR A 127 16.67 10.49 2.15
C TYR A 127 17.98 10.22 1.37
N ASP A 128 18.24 10.96 0.30
CA ASP A 128 19.43 10.82 -0.56
C ASP A 128 19.62 9.36 -1.06
N ILE A 129 18.53 8.73 -1.52
CA ILE A 129 18.53 7.32 -1.93
C ILE A 129 19.24 7.16 -3.28
N GLN A 130 20.44 6.62 -3.25
CA GLN A 130 21.27 6.48 -4.45
C GLN A 130 20.92 5.27 -5.32
N ARG A 131 20.36 4.20 -4.73
CA ARG A 131 20.05 2.96 -5.46
C ARG A 131 18.63 2.52 -5.15
N TRP A 132 17.76 2.67 -6.14
CA TRP A 132 16.39 2.25 -6.03
C TRP A 132 15.85 1.73 -7.35
N VAL A 133 14.84 0.87 -7.25
CA VAL A 133 14.07 0.34 -8.37
C VAL A 133 12.61 0.23 -7.96
N ALA A 134 11.69 0.41 -8.90
CA ALA A 134 10.27 0.25 -8.73
C ALA A 134 9.77 -1.04 -9.41
N LEU A 135 8.90 -1.78 -8.73
CA LEU A 135 8.06 -2.82 -9.32
C LEU A 135 6.63 -2.28 -9.36
N ASP A 136 6.10 -2.11 -10.58
CA ASP A 136 4.86 -1.37 -10.83
C ASP A 136 4.22 -1.82 -12.15
N ASP A 137 2.90 -1.81 -12.26
CA ASP A 137 2.18 -2.17 -13.48
C ASP A 137 1.82 -0.94 -14.35
N LYS A 138 2.02 0.28 -13.84
CA LYS A 138 1.61 1.54 -14.49
C LYS A 138 2.79 2.36 -15.01
N PRO A 139 3.35 2.03 -16.18
CA PRO A 139 4.47 2.78 -16.74
C PRO A 139 4.16 4.26 -16.98
N GLU A 140 2.90 4.63 -17.19
CA GLU A 140 2.45 6.02 -17.30
C GLU A 140 2.72 6.85 -16.04
N GLY A 141 2.89 6.21 -14.88
CA GLY A 141 3.27 6.87 -13.63
C GLY A 141 4.77 7.20 -13.52
N PHE A 142 5.58 6.84 -14.52
CA PHE A 142 7.03 7.02 -14.53
C PHE A 142 7.53 7.76 -15.78
N PRO A 143 7.09 9.01 -16.01
CA PRO A 143 7.34 9.72 -17.26
C PRO A 143 8.83 10.00 -17.53
N THR A 144 9.70 10.05 -16.51
CA THR A 144 11.11 10.43 -16.70
C THR A 144 12.12 9.37 -16.27
N THR A 145 11.72 8.43 -15.41
CA THR A 145 12.63 7.45 -14.79
C THR A 145 12.42 6.01 -15.24
N ALA A 146 11.38 5.72 -16.03
CA ALA A 146 10.99 4.37 -16.41
C ALA A 146 12.16 3.52 -16.96
N ASP A 147 12.94 4.06 -17.89
CA ASP A 147 14.05 3.34 -18.55
C ASP A 147 15.15 2.85 -17.59
N ARG A 148 15.26 3.46 -16.40
CA ARG A 148 16.34 3.19 -15.43
C ARG A 148 15.84 2.54 -14.16
N HIS A 149 14.67 2.96 -13.70
CA HIS A 149 14.21 2.64 -12.36
C HIS A 149 12.94 1.80 -12.35
N LEU A 150 12.22 1.65 -13.46
CA LEU A 150 10.99 0.86 -13.48
C LEU A 150 11.23 -0.55 -14.05
N ILE A 151 10.82 -1.56 -13.30
CA ILE A 151 10.56 -2.89 -13.81
C ILE A 151 9.04 -3.05 -13.93
N ALA A 152 8.53 -2.74 -15.12
CA ALA A 152 7.11 -2.83 -15.41
C ALA A 152 6.64 -4.30 -15.41
N THR A 153 5.58 -4.58 -14.66
CA THR A 153 4.81 -5.83 -14.74
C THR A 153 3.63 -5.65 -15.69
N ASP A 154 2.98 -6.75 -16.08
CA ASP A 154 1.68 -6.69 -16.73
C ASP A 154 0.58 -6.77 -15.65
N TYR A 155 -0.41 -5.87 -15.73
CA TYR A 155 -1.50 -5.78 -14.74
C TYR A 155 -2.24 -7.11 -14.53
N PHE A 156 -2.38 -7.94 -15.55
CA PHE A 156 -3.11 -9.22 -15.45
C PHE A 156 -2.21 -10.42 -15.16
N ASP A 157 -0.90 -10.31 -15.31
CA ASP A 157 0.02 -11.41 -15.03
C ASP A 157 0.73 -11.25 -13.67
N GLY A 158 1.14 -10.03 -13.32
CA GLY A 158 1.87 -9.71 -12.09
C GLY A 158 3.37 -10.04 -12.11
N LEU A 159 3.91 -10.29 -10.92
CA LEU A 159 5.34 -10.48 -10.70
C LEU A 159 5.83 -11.84 -11.22
N THR A 160 6.98 -11.83 -11.89
CA THR A 160 7.66 -13.03 -12.39
C THR A 160 9.11 -13.08 -11.93
N PRO A 161 9.79 -14.24 -12.00
CA PRO A 161 11.23 -14.32 -11.70
C PRO A 161 12.10 -13.42 -12.59
N GLU A 162 11.71 -13.16 -13.85
CA GLU A 162 12.48 -12.28 -14.74
C GLU A 162 12.41 -10.82 -14.28
N HIS A 163 11.25 -10.37 -13.76
CA HIS A 163 11.13 -9.04 -13.16
C HIS A 163 12.13 -8.88 -12.00
N LEU A 164 12.22 -9.88 -11.12
CA LEU A 164 13.14 -9.87 -9.98
C LEU A 164 14.61 -9.94 -10.41
N ALA A 165 14.93 -10.67 -11.47
CA ALA A 165 16.27 -10.70 -12.04
C ALA A 165 16.67 -9.34 -12.63
N ARG A 166 15.74 -8.64 -13.31
CA ARG A 166 15.95 -7.28 -13.82
C ARG A 166 16.10 -6.27 -12.67
N ALA A 167 15.30 -6.40 -11.61
CA ALA A 167 15.38 -5.54 -10.44
C ALA A 167 16.75 -5.65 -9.74
N ALA A 168 17.27 -6.88 -9.56
CA ALA A 168 18.61 -7.10 -9.02
C ALA A 168 19.69 -6.41 -9.89
N ARG A 169 19.63 -6.58 -11.22
CA ARG A 169 20.56 -5.91 -12.14
C ARG A 169 20.49 -4.39 -12.05
N ALA A 170 19.29 -3.81 -11.96
CA ALA A 170 19.09 -2.37 -11.81
C ALA A 170 19.67 -1.83 -10.48
N LEU A 171 19.64 -2.65 -9.43
CA LEU A 171 20.25 -2.35 -8.13
C LEU A 171 21.76 -2.63 -8.07
N GLY A 172 22.34 -3.27 -9.09
CA GLY A 172 23.76 -3.67 -9.11
C GLY A 172 24.08 -4.87 -8.21
N LEU A 173 23.12 -5.79 -8.07
CA LEU A 173 23.23 -7.03 -7.27
C LEU A 173 23.37 -8.29 -8.14
#